data_AF-L1PNG3-F1
#
_entry.id   AF-L1PNG3-F1
#
_cell.length_a   1.000
_cell.length_b   1.000
_cell.length_c   1.000
_cell.angle_alpha   90.00
_cell.angle_beta   90.00
_cell.angle_gamma   90.00
#
_symmetry.space_group_name_H-M   'P 1'
#
loop_
_entity.id
_entity.type
_entity.pdbx_description
1 polymer ?
#
loop_
_entity_poly.entity_id
_entity_poly.type
_entity_poly.pdbx_seq_one_letter_code
_entity_poly.pdbx_strand_id
1 'polypeptide(L)'
;MKAFIFWLILGIFSVHAQQYQLDSINHIGYRVDSLSSAYQVTDWQHYNAKKHLLVVGDNHIFPHRYATKTVIKNDKEGNEIYNVFYRQDSLSKRWIAIQKDETKKRKNKLISITYLNENGKKLSPSSKRINNIRGRTTETVYYKYLNKRWLRDTRNTYTENEKGRTVLSVDEVWDSDIQQWQGDKKIVRKFENDTLLKEEITYTFGNNEWYEDEKTEYIDPNENERTSIQYVYKEDGWLPTQKITYTEDKTNRIFTNIVQVWEKEQNKWQNQSRLTDILGENNQSTSITSENWNKKTQTYEIYYTNKYRYNKNNELIEYLFIKPNEEEGRSIFEYDSEGNLLKETRYKRTLSTQEWQPTDLIENTLSSILFEDILDKGFLSNSAGRIGKKALSKQKIYRYIDGKYLLYSHKKFYYSKR
;
A
#
# COMPACT_ATOMS: atom_id res chain seq x y z
N MET A 1 10.98 -16.09 71.11
CA MET A 1 9.59 -15.72 70.73
C MET A 1 9.60 -15.47 69.24
N LYS A 2 8.88 -16.29 68.46
CA LYS A 2 8.88 -16.27 66.99
C LYS A 2 7.96 -15.14 66.50
N ALA A 3 8.46 -14.22 65.67
CA ALA A 3 7.62 -13.33 64.87
C ALA A 3 7.58 -13.87 63.43
N PHE A 4 6.40 -14.34 63.03
CA PHE A 4 6.11 -14.76 61.67
C PHE A 4 5.98 -13.53 60.77
N ILE A 5 6.79 -13.46 59.71
CA ILE A 5 6.60 -12.52 58.60
C ILE A 5 5.81 -13.27 57.52
N PHE A 6 4.56 -12.86 57.30
CA PHE A 6 3.73 -13.33 56.19
C PHE A 6 4.21 -12.65 54.90
N TRP A 7 4.78 -13.42 53.97
CA TRP A 7 5.00 -12.98 52.59
C TRP A 7 3.70 -13.14 51.80
N LEU A 8 3.10 -12.01 51.41
CA LEU A 8 1.95 -11.97 50.51
C LEU A 8 2.50 -12.03 49.07
N ILE A 9 2.47 -13.21 48.47
CA ILE A 9 2.76 -13.39 47.04
C ILE A 9 1.56 -12.84 46.26
N LEU A 10 1.67 -11.59 45.81
CA LEU A 10 0.82 -11.04 44.75
C LEU A 10 1.17 -11.76 43.45
N GLY A 11 0.43 -12.82 43.15
CA GLY A 11 0.43 -13.43 41.82
C GLY A 11 -0.06 -12.38 40.82
N ILE A 12 0.84 -11.95 39.93
CA ILE A 12 0.45 -11.23 38.72
C ILE A 12 -0.32 -12.23 37.87
N PHE A 13 -1.65 -12.26 38.04
CA PHE A 13 -2.51 -12.82 37.02
C PHE A 13 -2.36 -11.91 35.80
N SER A 14 -1.55 -12.33 34.83
CA SER A 14 -1.69 -11.82 33.48
C SER A 14 -3.09 -12.21 33.02
N VAL A 15 -4.02 -11.27 33.13
CA VAL A 15 -5.31 -11.36 32.47
C VAL A 15 -4.97 -11.42 30.99
N HIS A 16 -4.96 -12.63 30.44
CA HIS A 16 -4.82 -12.81 29.01
C HIS A 16 -6.08 -12.18 28.42
N ALA A 17 -5.94 -11.01 27.81
CA ALA A 17 -7.03 -10.38 27.08
C ALA A 17 -7.61 -11.42 26.11
N GLN A 18 -8.93 -11.60 26.16
CA GLN A 18 -9.62 -12.60 25.36
C GLN A 18 -9.41 -12.28 23.88
N GLN A 19 -8.63 -13.09 23.18
CA GLN A 19 -8.41 -12.91 21.75
C GLN A 19 -9.57 -13.47 20.94
N TYR A 20 -9.83 -12.84 19.79
CA TYR A 20 -10.81 -13.27 18.81
C TYR A 20 -10.12 -13.48 17.47
N GLN A 21 -10.62 -14.41 16.68
CA GLN A 21 -10.23 -14.54 15.27
C GLN A 21 -11.36 -14.00 14.40
N LEU A 22 -11.02 -13.20 13.38
CA LEU A 22 -11.95 -12.91 12.28
C LEU A 22 -12.00 -14.13 11.36
N ASP A 23 -13.08 -14.89 11.36
CA ASP A 23 -13.19 -16.13 10.59
C ASP A 23 -13.57 -15.87 9.14
N SER A 24 -14.52 -14.97 8.91
CA SER A 24 -15.00 -14.66 7.56
C SER A 24 -15.69 -13.31 7.44
N ILE A 25 -15.74 -12.83 6.20
CA ILE A 25 -16.51 -11.67 5.77
C ILE A 25 -17.42 -12.11 4.64
N ASN A 26 -18.73 -12.00 4.84
CA ASN A 26 -19.71 -12.25 3.78
C ASN A 26 -20.07 -10.92 3.14
N HIS A 27 -19.81 -10.75 1.85
CA HIS A 27 -20.10 -9.56 1.07
C HIS A 27 -21.17 -9.86 0.01
N ILE A 28 -22.28 -9.14 0.06
CA ILE A 28 -23.37 -9.23 -0.90
C ILE A 28 -23.57 -7.85 -1.51
N GLY A 29 -23.53 -7.77 -2.84
CA GLY A 29 -23.93 -6.57 -3.59
C GLY A 29 -25.23 -6.81 -4.34
N TYR A 30 -26.05 -5.78 -4.47
CA TYR A 30 -27.35 -5.79 -5.14
C TYR A 30 -27.29 -4.96 -6.41
N ARG A 31 -28.13 -5.30 -7.39
CA ARG A 31 -28.37 -4.39 -8.50
C ARG A 31 -29.29 -3.28 -7.99
N VAL A 32 -29.09 -2.04 -8.39
CA VAL A 32 -29.89 -0.94 -7.82
C VAL A 32 -31.28 -0.85 -8.47
N ASP A 33 -31.44 -1.47 -9.65
CA ASP A 33 -32.71 -1.64 -10.37
C ASP A 33 -33.56 -2.84 -9.86
N SER A 34 -32.96 -3.74 -9.09
CA SER A 34 -33.62 -4.93 -8.53
C SER A 34 -32.91 -5.39 -7.26
N LEU A 35 -33.63 -5.62 -6.16
CA LEU A 35 -33.05 -6.13 -4.89
C LEU A 35 -32.49 -7.58 -5.00
N SER A 36 -32.30 -8.09 -6.22
CA SER A 36 -31.55 -9.30 -6.50
C SER A 36 -30.04 -9.05 -6.32
N SER A 37 -29.33 -10.02 -5.75
CA SER A 37 -27.88 -9.91 -5.56
C SER A 37 -27.15 -9.92 -6.90
N ALA A 38 -26.38 -8.86 -7.19
CA ALA A 38 -25.49 -8.75 -8.34
C ALA A 38 -24.20 -9.57 -8.19
N TYR A 39 -23.76 -9.78 -6.95
CA TYR A 39 -22.64 -10.67 -6.59
C TYR A 39 -22.75 -11.08 -5.13
N GLN A 40 -22.13 -12.22 -4.81
CA GLN A 40 -21.96 -12.67 -3.44
C GLN A 40 -20.60 -13.34 -3.30
N VAL A 41 -19.81 -12.85 -2.35
CA VAL A 41 -18.47 -13.34 -2.05
C VAL A 41 -18.35 -13.60 -0.55
N THR A 42 -17.61 -14.63 -0.18
CA THR A 42 -17.24 -14.89 1.21
C THR A 42 -15.75 -15.09 1.31
N ASP A 43 -15.07 -14.12 1.92
CA ASP A 43 -13.66 -14.21 2.26
C ASP A 43 -13.54 -14.86 3.63
N TRP A 44 -12.59 -15.76 3.81
CA TRP A 44 -12.45 -16.53 5.05
C TRP A 44 -10.99 -16.84 5.36
N GLN A 45 -10.73 -17.08 6.63
CA GLN A 45 -9.44 -17.55 7.10
C GLN A 45 -9.59 -18.56 8.23
N HIS A 46 -8.58 -19.43 8.33
CA HIS A 46 -8.42 -20.34 9.45
C HIS A 46 -6.95 -20.43 9.82
N TYR A 47 -6.62 -20.02 11.04
CA TYR A 47 -5.26 -20.14 11.57
C TYR A 47 -5.14 -21.34 12.53
N ASN A 48 -4.07 -22.11 12.42
CA ASN A 48 -3.73 -23.15 13.37
C ASN A 48 -2.39 -22.79 14.02
N ALA A 49 -2.45 -22.21 15.22
CA ALA A 49 -1.27 -21.78 15.97
C ALA A 49 -0.30 -22.95 16.24
N LYS A 50 -0.80 -24.11 16.66
CA LYS A 50 0.03 -25.32 16.94
C LYS A 50 0.79 -25.80 15.70
N LYS A 51 0.20 -25.65 14.52
CA LYS A 51 0.80 -26.05 13.24
C LYS A 51 1.47 -24.90 12.52
N HIS A 52 1.46 -23.67 13.03
CA HIS A 52 1.92 -22.46 12.31
C HIS A 52 1.39 -22.41 10.86
N LEU A 53 0.09 -22.71 10.70
CA LEU A 53 -0.53 -22.89 9.38
C LEU A 53 -1.71 -21.92 9.26
N LEU A 54 -1.71 -21.09 8.23
CA LEU A 54 -2.82 -20.22 7.88
C LEU A 54 -3.45 -20.73 6.58
N VAL A 55 -4.77 -20.80 6.53
CA VAL A 55 -5.51 -20.98 5.29
C VAL A 55 -6.37 -19.75 5.09
N VAL A 56 -6.24 -19.10 3.96
CA VAL A 56 -7.12 -18.00 3.53
C VAL A 56 -7.81 -18.41 2.25
N GLY A 57 -8.99 -17.87 1.97
CA GLY A 57 -9.65 -18.12 0.70
C GLY A 57 -10.89 -17.28 0.51
N ASP A 58 -11.49 -17.46 -0.65
CA ASP A 58 -12.71 -16.79 -1.06
C ASP A 58 -13.65 -17.80 -1.72
N ASN A 59 -14.94 -17.55 -1.60
CA ASN A 59 -15.99 -18.26 -2.32
C ASN A 59 -16.84 -17.24 -3.07
N HIS A 60 -16.80 -17.27 -4.39
CA HIS A 60 -17.74 -16.54 -5.24
C HIS A 60 -18.97 -17.41 -5.50
N ILE A 61 -20.15 -16.90 -5.16
CA ILE A 61 -21.43 -17.63 -5.33
C ILE A 61 -22.14 -17.17 -6.62
N PHE A 62 -21.98 -15.90 -7.01
CA PHE A 62 -22.60 -15.29 -8.18
C PHE A 62 -21.71 -14.14 -8.71
N PRO A 63 -21.64 -13.88 -10.04
CA PRO A 63 -22.33 -14.56 -11.14
C PRO A 63 -21.76 -15.94 -11.52
N HIS A 64 -20.52 -16.23 -11.14
CA HIS A 64 -19.87 -17.51 -11.41
C HIS A 64 -19.43 -18.16 -10.10
N ARG A 65 -19.79 -19.44 -9.92
CA ARG A 65 -19.39 -20.20 -8.73
C ARG A 65 -17.96 -20.68 -8.87
N TYR A 66 -17.07 -20.11 -8.08
CA TYR A 66 -15.71 -20.61 -7.90
C TYR A 66 -15.24 -20.35 -6.48
N ALA A 67 -14.24 -21.12 -6.05
CA ALA A 67 -13.62 -20.95 -4.76
C ALA A 67 -12.10 -21.02 -4.92
N THR A 68 -11.40 -20.19 -4.18
CA THR A 68 -9.94 -20.24 -4.10
C THR A 68 -9.51 -20.36 -2.65
N LYS A 69 -8.29 -20.87 -2.45
CA LYS A 69 -7.64 -20.81 -1.14
C LYS A 69 -6.13 -20.82 -1.27
N THR A 70 -5.46 -20.20 -0.33
CA THR A 70 -4.01 -20.28 -0.15
C THR A 70 -3.72 -20.90 1.20
N VAL A 71 -2.88 -21.94 1.20
CA VAL A 71 -2.36 -22.58 2.41
C VAL A 71 -0.96 -22.05 2.65
N ILE A 72 -0.75 -21.31 3.73
CA ILE A 72 0.49 -20.64 4.10
C ILE A 72 1.07 -21.33 5.33
N LYS A 73 2.33 -21.78 5.25
CA LYS A 73 3.04 -22.44 6.33
C LYS A 73 4.19 -21.56 6.79
N ASN A 74 4.22 -21.28 8.09
CA ASN A 74 5.30 -20.53 8.72
C ASN A 74 6.18 -21.45 9.58
N ASP A 75 7.41 -21.01 9.84
CA ASP A 75 8.26 -21.56 10.88
C ASP A 75 7.83 -21.08 12.28
N LYS A 76 8.59 -21.45 13.30
CA LYS A 76 8.31 -21.07 14.70
C LYS A 76 8.54 -19.58 14.96
N GLU A 77 9.37 -18.93 14.16
CA GLU A 77 9.69 -17.50 14.24
C GLU A 77 8.65 -16.66 13.48
N GLY A 78 7.76 -17.30 12.71
CA GLY A 78 6.71 -16.65 11.93
C GLY A 78 7.10 -16.36 10.48
N ASN A 79 8.28 -16.79 10.02
CA ASN A 79 8.68 -16.63 8.62
C ASN A 79 7.96 -17.64 7.74
N GLU A 80 7.48 -17.21 6.58
CA GLU A 80 6.86 -18.10 5.60
C GLU A 80 7.88 -19.08 5.01
N ILE A 81 7.58 -20.38 5.15
CA ILE A 81 8.36 -21.48 4.56
C ILE A 81 7.81 -21.81 3.18
N TYR A 82 6.50 -21.89 3.04
CA TYR A 82 5.86 -22.08 1.75
C TYR A 82 4.41 -21.58 1.78
N ASN A 83 3.90 -21.28 0.60
CA ASN A 83 2.47 -21.15 0.37
C ASN A 83 2.04 -21.98 -0.85
N VAL A 84 0.78 -22.41 -0.88
CA VAL A 84 0.19 -23.10 -2.02
C VAL A 84 -1.18 -22.50 -2.33
N PHE A 85 -1.32 -21.92 -3.50
CA PHE A 85 -2.58 -21.43 -4.04
C PHE A 85 -3.34 -22.54 -4.76
N TYR A 86 -4.62 -22.67 -4.42
CA TYR A 86 -5.53 -23.65 -4.99
C TYR A 86 -6.74 -22.95 -5.60
N ARG A 87 -7.24 -23.53 -6.68
CA ARG A 87 -8.56 -23.24 -7.25
C ARG A 87 -9.43 -24.47 -7.17
N GLN A 88 -10.69 -24.31 -6.80
CA GLN A 88 -11.65 -25.40 -6.84
C GLN A 88 -12.12 -25.61 -8.28
N ASP A 89 -12.05 -26.85 -8.74
CA ASP A 89 -12.61 -27.27 -10.02
C ASP A 89 -14.14 -27.15 -9.99
N SER A 90 -14.71 -26.49 -11.00
CA SER A 90 -16.14 -26.18 -11.02
C SER A 90 -17.01 -27.42 -11.17
N LEU A 91 -16.53 -28.46 -11.86
CA LEU A 91 -17.24 -29.71 -12.14
C LEU A 91 -17.10 -30.72 -11.00
N SER A 92 -15.85 -31.10 -10.67
CA SER A 92 -15.55 -32.15 -9.68
C SER A 92 -15.53 -31.68 -8.23
N LYS A 93 -15.56 -30.36 -8.00
CA LYS A 93 -15.41 -29.71 -6.68
C LYS A 93 -14.09 -30.02 -5.97
N ARG A 94 -13.12 -30.61 -6.67
CA ARG A 94 -11.78 -30.91 -6.15
C ARG A 94 -10.93 -29.65 -6.11
N TRP A 95 -10.03 -29.57 -5.13
CA TRP A 95 -9.04 -28.50 -5.05
C TRP A 95 -7.84 -28.83 -5.93
N ILE A 96 -7.57 -27.98 -6.93
CA ILE A 96 -6.42 -28.10 -7.82
C ILE A 96 -5.36 -27.10 -7.36
N ALA A 97 -4.16 -27.57 -7.05
CA ALA A 97 -3.03 -26.68 -6.76
C ALA A 97 -2.58 -26.01 -8.06
N ILE A 98 -2.53 -24.68 -8.05
CA ILE A 98 -2.20 -23.85 -9.22
C ILE A 98 -0.77 -23.32 -9.11
N GLN A 99 -0.40 -22.87 -7.92
CA GLN A 99 0.93 -22.32 -7.64
C GLN A 99 1.38 -22.76 -6.26
N LYS A 100 2.69 -22.99 -6.12
CA LYS A 100 3.36 -23.15 -4.85
C LYS A 100 4.59 -22.28 -4.84
N ASP A 101 4.80 -21.54 -3.76
CA ASP A 101 6.06 -20.86 -3.51
C ASP A 101 6.72 -21.49 -2.29
N GLU A 102 8.02 -21.77 -2.37
CA GLU A 102 8.82 -22.30 -1.28
C GLU A 102 10.01 -21.39 -1.02
N THR A 103 10.26 -21.07 0.24
CA THR A 103 11.41 -20.29 0.67
C THR A 103 12.24 -21.08 1.68
N LYS A 104 13.55 -21.13 1.43
CA LYS A 104 14.54 -21.76 2.31
C LYS A 104 15.61 -20.76 2.70
N LYS A 105 15.68 -20.47 4.00
CA LYS A 105 16.73 -19.64 4.60
C LYS A 105 17.93 -20.50 4.99
N ARG A 106 19.12 -20.00 4.68
CA ARG A 106 20.43 -20.44 5.20
C ARG A 106 21.18 -19.19 5.67
N LYS A 107 22.22 -19.35 6.49
CA LYS A 107 22.94 -18.25 7.18
C LYS A 107 23.01 -16.93 6.38
N ASN A 108 23.60 -16.97 5.18
CA ASN A 108 23.76 -15.79 4.30
C ASN A 108 23.10 -15.97 2.93
N LYS A 109 22.11 -16.86 2.83
CA LYS A 109 21.50 -17.23 1.54
C LYS A 109 20.01 -17.51 1.69
N LEU A 110 19.19 -16.85 0.88
CA LEU A 110 17.77 -17.13 0.75
C LEU A 110 17.50 -17.74 -0.62
N ILE A 111 16.75 -18.84 -0.68
CA ILE A 111 16.35 -19.48 -1.94
C ILE A 111 14.84 -19.52 -1.98
N SER A 112 14.24 -18.91 -2.99
CA SER A 112 12.80 -18.99 -3.26
C SER A 112 12.57 -19.71 -4.58
N ILE A 113 11.61 -20.63 -4.63
CA ILE A 113 11.24 -21.37 -5.84
C ILE A 113 9.72 -21.28 -6.01
N THR A 114 9.29 -20.89 -7.20
CA THR A 114 7.88 -20.92 -7.61
C THR A 114 7.66 -22.15 -8.50
N TYR A 115 6.59 -22.88 -8.20
CA TYR A 115 6.10 -24.00 -8.97
C TYR A 115 4.73 -23.64 -9.52
N LEU A 116 4.49 -23.95 -10.79
CA LEU A 116 3.23 -23.67 -11.46
C LEU A 116 2.60 -24.95 -12.01
N ASN A 117 1.28 -24.96 -12.07
CA ASN A 117 0.50 -25.97 -12.74
C ASN A 117 0.20 -25.49 -14.16
N GLU A 118 1.00 -25.94 -15.13
CA GLU A 118 0.76 -25.66 -16.53
C GLU A 118 -0.24 -26.67 -17.12
N ASN A 119 -1.40 -26.16 -17.55
CA ASN A 119 -2.42 -26.91 -18.30
C ASN A 119 -2.97 -28.16 -17.57
N GLY A 120 -3.19 -28.07 -16.26
CA GLY A 120 -3.81 -29.14 -15.47
C GLY A 120 -2.87 -30.31 -15.13
N LYS A 121 -1.55 -30.15 -15.33
CA LYS A 121 -0.52 -31.11 -14.96
C LYS A 121 -0.15 -31.00 -13.47
N LYS A 122 0.80 -31.83 -13.03
CA LYS A 122 1.40 -31.70 -11.69
C LYS A 122 2.23 -30.41 -11.62
N LEU A 123 2.25 -29.75 -10.46
CA LEU A 123 3.13 -28.62 -10.18
C LEU A 123 4.58 -28.94 -10.60
N SER A 124 5.15 -28.08 -11.44
CA SER A 124 6.55 -28.14 -11.86
C SER A 124 7.25 -26.82 -11.56
N PRO A 125 8.58 -26.83 -11.33
CA PRO A 125 9.32 -25.59 -11.14
C PRO A 125 9.12 -24.65 -12.33
N SER A 126 9.01 -23.35 -12.06
CA SER A 126 8.85 -22.32 -13.09
C SER A 126 9.92 -21.24 -12.95
N SER A 127 10.10 -20.71 -11.74
CA SER A 127 11.12 -19.71 -11.45
C SER A 127 11.82 -19.98 -10.13
N LYS A 128 13.04 -19.44 -10.00
CA LYS A 128 13.85 -19.53 -8.79
C LYS A 128 14.61 -18.23 -8.59
N ARG A 129 14.65 -17.76 -7.36
CA ARG A 129 15.44 -16.61 -6.94
C ARG A 129 16.40 -17.01 -5.84
N ILE A 130 17.63 -16.53 -5.92
CA ILE A 130 18.66 -16.77 -4.92
C ILE A 130 19.22 -15.42 -4.46
N ASN A 131 19.05 -15.10 -3.18
CA ASN A 131 19.65 -13.92 -2.56
C ASN A 131 20.90 -14.37 -1.80
N ASN A 132 22.06 -13.82 -2.13
CA ASN A 132 23.33 -14.02 -1.44
C ASN A 132 23.69 -12.71 -0.71
N ILE A 133 23.87 -12.78 0.60
CA ILE A 133 24.17 -11.61 1.44
C ILE A 133 25.65 -11.67 1.85
N ARG A 134 26.41 -10.62 1.55
CA ARG A 134 27.84 -10.50 1.87
C ARG A 134 28.11 -9.11 2.46
N GLY A 135 28.22 -9.04 3.79
CA GLY A 135 28.33 -7.76 4.47
C GLY A 135 27.12 -6.88 4.17
N ARG A 136 27.36 -5.70 3.61
CA ARG A 136 26.32 -4.73 3.21
C ARG A 136 25.87 -4.87 1.76
N THR A 137 26.31 -5.91 1.05
CA THR A 137 25.94 -6.18 -0.34
C THR A 137 25.00 -7.39 -0.41
N THR A 138 23.88 -7.23 -1.11
CA THR A 138 22.95 -8.31 -1.44
C THR A 138 22.91 -8.50 -2.95
N GLU A 139 23.30 -9.69 -3.41
CA GLU A 139 23.15 -10.12 -4.79
C GLU A 139 21.92 -11.03 -4.91
N THR A 140 21.03 -10.73 -5.83
CA THR A 140 19.83 -11.51 -6.13
C THR A 140 19.90 -12.01 -7.55
N VAL A 141 19.96 -13.33 -7.75
CA VAL A 141 19.98 -13.95 -9.08
C VAL A 141 18.66 -14.66 -9.35
N TYR A 142 18.04 -14.31 -10.47
CA TYR A 142 16.81 -14.90 -10.97
C TYR A 142 17.11 -15.98 -12.01
N TYR A 143 16.29 -17.03 -11.99
CA TYR A 143 16.39 -18.16 -12.90
C TYR A 143 15.01 -18.52 -13.43
N LYS A 144 14.97 -18.90 -14.71
CA LYS A 144 13.81 -19.52 -15.37
C LYS A 144 14.02 -21.03 -15.47
N TYR A 145 12.95 -21.81 -15.36
CA TYR A 145 12.99 -23.25 -15.56
C TYR A 145 12.48 -23.60 -16.96
N LEU A 146 13.38 -24.05 -17.84
CA LEU A 146 13.06 -24.42 -19.23
C LEU A 146 13.79 -25.71 -19.59
N ASN A 147 13.14 -26.59 -20.36
CA ASN A 147 13.72 -27.86 -20.81
C ASN A 147 14.35 -28.70 -19.67
N LYS A 148 13.66 -28.73 -18.52
CA LYS A 148 14.07 -29.43 -17.28
C LYS A 148 15.37 -28.89 -16.65
N ARG A 149 15.80 -27.68 -16.99
CA ARG A 149 17.03 -27.05 -16.48
C ARG A 149 16.76 -25.63 -15.97
N TRP A 150 17.57 -25.21 -15.01
CA TRP A 150 17.56 -23.82 -14.54
C TRP A 150 18.48 -22.98 -15.42
N LEU A 151 17.92 -21.96 -16.06
CA LEU A 151 18.66 -20.98 -16.84
C LEU A 151 18.72 -19.68 -16.06
N ARG A 152 19.88 -19.01 -16.10
CA ARG A 152 20.03 -17.66 -15.53
C ARG A 152 19.18 -16.68 -16.34
N ASP A 153 18.61 -15.70 -15.68
CA ASP A 153 17.71 -14.71 -16.29
C ASP A 153 18.25 -13.30 -16.05
N THR A 154 18.06 -12.79 -14.83
CA THR A 154 18.56 -11.47 -14.43
C THR A 154 19.30 -11.56 -13.09
N ARG A 155 20.10 -10.53 -12.80
CA ARG A 155 20.78 -10.37 -11.53
C ARG A 155 20.68 -8.92 -11.06
N ASN A 156 20.34 -8.74 -9.80
CA ASN A 156 20.29 -7.43 -9.16
C ASN A 156 21.26 -7.42 -7.98
N THR A 157 22.10 -6.39 -7.89
CA THR A 157 23.05 -6.22 -6.78
C THR A 157 22.80 -4.88 -6.11
N TYR A 158 22.59 -4.90 -4.80
CA TYR A 158 22.44 -3.70 -3.98
C TYR A 158 23.55 -3.65 -2.94
N THR A 159 24.13 -2.47 -2.73
CA THR A 159 25.09 -2.22 -1.64
C THR A 159 24.61 -1.09 -0.77
N GLU A 160 24.71 -1.27 0.54
CA GLU A 160 24.29 -0.29 1.55
C GLU A 160 25.48 0.35 2.25
N ASN A 161 25.29 1.58 2.73
CA ASN A 161 26.23 2.24 3.65
C ASN A 161 26.01 1.78 5.11
N GLU A 162 26.71 2.44 6.05
CA GLU A 162 26.67 2.07 7.46
C GLU A 162 25.31 2.24 8.14
N LYS A 163 24.45 3.09 7.56
CA LYS A 163 23.09 3.36 8.05
C LYS A 163 22.02 2.53 7.33
N GLY A 164 22.43 1.54 6.52
CA GLY A 164 21.51 0.67 5.78
C GLY A 164 20.84 1.38 4.59
N ARG A 165 21.44 2.46 4.06
CA ARG A 165 20.93 3.15 2.86
C ARG A 165 21.62 2.60 1.63
N THR A 166 20.85 2.21 0.60
CA THR A 166 21.39 1.71 -0.66
C THR A 166 22.18 2.79 -1.40
N VAL A 167 23.49 2.62 -1.53
CA VAL A 167 24.40 3.53 -2.25
C VAL A 167 24.64 3.12 -3.70
N LEU A 168 24.44 1.84 -4.02
CA LEU A 168 24.62 1.29 -5.35
C LEU A 168 23.54 0.24 -5.63
N SER A 169 22.94 0.32 -6.80
CA SER A 169 22.08 -0.70 -7.40
C SER A 169 22.59 -1.00 -8.79
N VAL A 170 22.70 -2.27 -9.15
CA VAL A 170 23.07 -2.72 -10.50
C VAL A 170 22.15 -3.86 -10.89
N ASP A 171 21.45 -3.68 -12.01
CA ASP A 171 20.61 -4.68 -12.66
C ASP A 171 21.31 -5.14 -13.95
N GLU A 172 21.32 -6.45 -14.16
CA GLU A 172 22.00 -7.12 -15.26
C GLU A 172 21.14 -8.24 -15.83
N VAL A 173 21.31 -8.50 -17.12
CA VAL A 173 20.64 -9.59 -17.85
C VAL A 173 21.67 -10.63 -18.27
N TRP A 174 21.31 -11.91 -18.22
CA TRP A 174 22.19 -13.00 -18.66
C TRP A 174 22.15 -13.14 -20.18
N ASP A 175 23.29 -12.98 -20.83
CA ASP A 175 23.45 -13.31 -22.25
C ASP A 175 23.85 -14.80 -22.39
N SER A 176 22.99 -15.59 -23.01
CA SER A 176 23.22 -17.02 -23.21
C SER A 176 24.26 -17.34 -24.27
N ASP A 177 24.46 -16.46 -25.24
CA ASP A 177 25.26 -16.71 -26.43
C ASP A 177 26.74 -16.53 -26.10
N ILE A 178 27.07 -15.47 -25.35
CA ILE A 178 28.44 -15.23 -24.85
C ILE A 178 28.67 -15.72 -23.41
N GLN A 179 27.62 -16.22 -22.75
CA GLN A 179 27.65 -16.73 -21.38
C GLN A 179 28.19 -15.72 -20.36
N GLN A 180 27.69 -14.48 -20.39
CA GLN A 180 28.10 -13.40 -19.49
C GLN A 180 26.91 -12.56 -19.03
N TRP A 181 27.07 -11.89 -17.90
CA TRP A 181 26.10 -10.87 -17.46
C TRP A 181 26.36 -9.57 -18.23
N GLN A 182 25.30 -8.99 -18.76
CA GLN A 182 25.31 -7.69 -19.43
C GLN A 182 24.61 -6.67 -18.55
N GLY A 183 25.13 -5.44 -18.52
CA GLY A 183 24.48 -4.35 -17.79
C GLY A 183 23.11 -4.04 -18.38
N ASP A 184 22.17 -3.67 -17.51
CA ASP A 184 20.86 -3.14 -17.88
C ASP A 184 20.71 -1.72 -17.30
N LYS A 185 20.70 -1.63 -15.97
CA LYS A 185 20.56 -0.36 -15.25
C LYS A 185 21.51 -0.30 -14.07
N LYS A 186 22.12 0.87 -13.83
CA LYS A 186 22.92 1.13 -12.63
C LYS A 186 22.50 2.44 -12.00
N ILE A 187 22.36 2.46 -10.68
CA ILE A 187 22.03 3.66 -9.90
C ILE A 187 23.06 3.84 -8.81
N VAL A 188 23.66 5.02 -8.76
CA VAL A 188 24.63 5.43 -7.74
C VAL A 188 24.02 6.55 -6.91
N ARG A 189 24.09 6.44 -5.59
CA ARG A 189 23.58 7.45 -4.66
C ARG A 189 24.69 7.97 -3.75
N LYS A 190 24.78 9.29 -3.62
CA LYS A 190 25.70 9.97 -2.70
C LYS A 190 24.95 10.56 -1.55
N PHE A 191 25.42 10.26 -0.34
CA PHE A 191 24.84 10.76 0.90
C PHE A 191 25.85 11.64 1.63
N GLU A 192 25.37 12.72 2.22
CA GLU A 192 26.08 13.48 3.25
C GLU A 192 25.82 12.82 4.61
N ASN A 193 26.88 12.63 5.41
CA ASN A 193 26.85 12.00 6.74
C ASN A 193 26.12 10.63 6.78
N ASP A 194 26.18 9.87 5.67
CA ASP A 194 25.51 8.58 5.47
C ASP A 194 23.97 8.57 5.59
N THR A 195 23.32 9.74 5.66
CA THR A 195 21.87 9.83 5.90
C THR A 195 21.13 10.72 4.92
N LEU A 196 21.73 11.86 4.54
CA LEU A 196 21.09 12.86 3.71
C LEU A 196 21.45 12.65 2.24
N LEU A 197 20.52 12.18 1.43
CA LEU A 197 20.74 11.97 -0.01
C LEU A 197 20.97 13.32 -0.69
N LYS A 198 22.12 13.48 -1.36
CA LYS A 198 22.51 14.68 -2.09
C LYS A 198 22.47 14.51 -3.60
N GLU A 199 22.72 13.29 -4.08
CA GLU A 199 22.75 13.02 -5.51
C GLU A 199 22.34 11.56 -5.79
N GLU A 200 21.58 11.38 -6.85
CA GLU A 200 21.31 10.08 -7.47
C GLU A 200 21.63 10.17 -8.97
N ILE A 201 22.47 9.28 -9.48
CA ILE A 201 22.77 9.17 -10.91
C ILE A 201 22.34 7.79 -11.41
N THR A 202 21.55 7.78 -12.47
CA THR A 202 21.18 6.59 -13.24
C THR A 202 22.08 6.48 -14.47
N TYR A 203 22.50 5.27 -14.74
CA TYR A 203 23.32 4.90 -15.89
C TYR A 203 22.61 3.84 -16.73
N THR A 204 22.76 3.94 -18.05
CA THR A 204 22.36 2.93 -19.02
C THR A 204 23.59 2.19 -19.53
N PHE A 205 23.41 0.95 -19.97
CA PHE A 205 24.48 0.14 -20.53
C PHE A 205 24.36 0.09 -22.05
N GLY A 206 25.47 0.32 -22.76
CA GLY A 206 25.55 0.24 -24.21
C GLY A 206 27.00 0.09 -24.65
N ASN A 207 27.25 -0.51 -25.82
CA ASN A 207 28.62 -0.71 -26.35
C ASN A 207 29.62 -1.31 -25.33
N ASN A 208 29.15 -2.21 -24.45
CA ASN A 208 29.90 -2.81 -23.34
C ASN A 208 30.39 -1.85 -22.25
N GLU A 209 29.80 -0.65 -22.15
CA GLU A 209 30.16 0.38 -21.18
C GLU A 209 28.90 1.00 -20.52
N TRP A 210 29.10 1.66 -19.38
CA TRP A 210 28.05 2.39 -18.68
C TRP A 210 28.09 3.87 -19.05
N TYR A 211 26.97 4.41 -19.49
CA TYR A 211 26.80 5.84 -19.79
C TYR A 211 25.88 6.50 -18.78
N GLU A 212 26.17 7.75 -18.43
CA GLU A 212 25.29 8.58 -17.62
C GLU A 212 24.00 8.88 -18.40
N ASP A 213 22.85 8.80 -17.74
CA ASP A 213 21.54 8.96 -18.37
C ASP A 213 20.71 10.04 -17.69
N GLU A 214 20.46 9.87 -16.38
CA GLU A 214 19.66 10.80 -15.59
C GLU A 214 20.35 11.10 -14.26
N LYS A 215 20.16 12.31 -13.73
CA LYS A 215 20.64 12.71 -12.42
C LYS A 215 19.57 13.46 -11.65
N THR A 216 19.47 13.22 -10.35
CA THR A 216 18.73 14.08 -9.42
C THR A 216 19.67 14.63 -8.37
N GLU A 217 19.69 15.95 -8.21
CA GLU A 217 20.41 16.64 -7.14
C GLU A 217 19.43 17.08 -6.06
N TYR A 218 19.84 16.98 -4.80
CA TYR A 218 19.05 17.40 -3.63
C TYR A 218 19.81 18.47 -2.85
N ILE A 219 19.13 19.58 -2.61
CA ILE A 219 19.65 20.77 -1.94
C ILE A 219 18.76 21.04 -0.72
N ASP A 220 19.38 21.05 0.46
CA ASP A 220 18.70 21.29 1.74
C ASP A 220 19.39 22.50 2.39
N PRO A 221 19.03 23.74 2.01
CA PRO A 221 19.70 24.94 2.55
C PRO A 221 19.46 25.11 4.06
N ASN A 222 18.35 24.55 4.57
CA ASN A 222 18.01 24.49 6.00
C ASN A 222 16.93 23.41 6.22
N GLU A 223 16.49 23.22 7.47
CA GLU A 223 15.49 22.22 7.83
C GLU A 223 14.07 22.46 7.29
N ASN A 224 13.76 23.67 6.84
CA ASN A 224 12.42 24.08 6.41
C ASN A 224 12.29 24.16 4.89
N GLU A 225 13.38 23.92 4.14
CA GLU A 225 13.37 23.98 2.69
C GLU A 225 14.17 22.82 2.11
N ARG A 226 13.59 22.18 1.09
CA ARG A 226 14.26 21.12 0.33
C ARG A 226 13.96 21.28 -1.14
N THR A 227 14.98 21.25 -1.96
CA THR A 227 14.86 21.31 -3.41
C THR A 227 15.43 20.05 -4.04
N SER A 228 14.73 19.50 -5.03
CA SER A 228 15.27 18.47 -5.92
C SER A 228 15.27 18.98 -7.36
N ILE A 229 16.38 18.81 -8.07
CA ILE A 229 16.50 19.16 -9.49
C ILE A 229 16.83 17.90 -10.27
N GLN A 230 16.04 17.61 -11.30
CA GLN A 230 16.24 16.51 -12.23
C GLN A 230 16.99 17.00 -13.47
N TYR A 231 17.86 16.15 -13.99
CA TYR A 231 18.68 16.39 -15.17
C TYR A 231 18.67 15.16 -16.07
N VAL A 232 18.78 15.40 -17.37
CA VAL A 232 19.05 14.37 -18.39
C VAL A 232 20.42 14.63 -19.01
N TYR A 233 21.18 13.58 -19.28
CA TYR A 233 22.45 13.71 -19.98
C TYR A 233 22.20 13.86 -21.50
N LYS A 234 22.90 14.82 -22.12
CA LYS A 234 22.90 15.08 -23.56
C LYS A 234 24.34 15.26 -24.03
N GLU A 235 24.54 15.38 -25.34
CA GLU A 235 25.88 15.54 -25.95
C GLU A 235 26.69 16.69 -25.32
N ASP A 236 26.02 17.79 -24.95
CA ASP A 236 26.62 18.97 -24.32
C ASP A 236 26.70 18.90 -22.77
N GLY A 237 26.37 17.75 -22.17
CA GLY A 237 26.36 17.50 -20.72
C GLY A 237 24.97 17.47 -20.08
N TRP A 238 24.91 17.74 -18.77
CA TRP A 238 23.69 17.68 -17.97
C TRP A 238 22.73 18.83 -18.27
N LEU A 239 21.52 18.51 -18.75
CA LEU A 239 20.45 19.48 -18.98
C LEU A 239 19.37 19.35 -17.89
N PRO A 240 19.06 20.41 -17.12
CA PRO A 240 17.97 20.37 -16.15
C PRO A 240 16.61 20.20 -16.84
N THR A 241 15.68 19.52 -16.17
CA THR A 241 14.34 19.23 -16.71
C THR A 241 13.22 19.69 -15.77
N GLN A 242 13.30 19.33 -14.49
CA GLN A 242 12.31 19.66 -13.48
C GLN A 242 12.99 20.07 -12.18
N LYS A 243 12.41 21.05 -11.50
CA LYS A 243 12.76 21.43 -10.13
C LYS A 243 11.53 21.34 -9.25
N ILE A 244 11.67 20.71 -8.11
CA ILE A 244 10.64 20.67 -7.07
C ILE A 244 11.24 21.33 -5.84
N THR A 245 10.55 22.34 -5.29
CA THR A 245 10.94 23.01 -4.05
C THR A 245 9.82 22.82 -3.04
N TYR A 246 10.17 22.19 -1.93
CA TYR A 246 9.36 22.06 -0.73
C TYR A 246 9.76 23.17 0.26
N THR A 247 8.78 23.85 0.85
CA THR A 247 8.97 24.78 1.95
C THR A 247 7.98 24.52 3.08
N GLU A 248 8.42 24.75 4.31
CA GLU A 248 7.63 24.63 5.53
C GLU A 248 7.67 25.94 6.33
N ASP A 249 6.52 26.58 6.48
CA ASP A 249 6.31 27.62 7.49
C ASP A 249 5.80 26.96 8.76
N LYS A 250 6.72 26.67 9.69
CA LYS A 250 6.39 26.05 10.99
C LYS A 250 5.48 26.91 11.87
N THR A 251 5.51 28.23 11.71
CA THR A 251 4.70 29.17 12.53
C THR A 251 3.24 29.08 12.15
N ASN A 252 2.96 29.15 10.85
CA ASN A 252 1.60 29.05 10.32
C ASN A 252 1.17 27.62 9.96
N ARG A 253 2.09 26.65 10.10
CA ARG A 253 1.91 25.22 9.80
C ARG A 253 1.50 24.97 8.35
N ILE A 254 2.17 25.67 7.43
CA ILE A 254 1.91 25.63 6.00
C ILE A 254 3.07 24.93 5.30
N PHE A 255 2.72 23.98 4.45
CA PHE A 255 3.64 23.24 3.60
C PHE A 255 3.35 23.60 2.16
N THR A 256 4.38 23.94 1.39
CA THR A 256 4.22 24.26 -0.03
C THR A 256 5.18 23.42 -0.86
N ASN A 257 4.68 22.82 -1.93
CA ASN A 257 5.49 22.20 -2.98
C ASN A 257 5.26 22.98 -4.27
N ILE A 258 6.33 23.51 -4.85
CA ILE A 258 6.32 24.18 -6.16
C ILE A 258 7.04 23.29 -7.15
N VAL A 259 6.40 23.01 -8.28
CA VAL A 259 6.99 22.31 -9.41
C VAL A 259 7.28 23.34 -10.51
N GLN A 260 8.51 23.32 -11.00
CA GLN A 260 8.97 24.13 -12.12
C GLN A 260 9.59 23.23 -13.19
N VAL A 261 9.44 23.61 -14.45
CA VAL A 261 10.06 22.94 -15.60
C VAL A 261 11.09 23.85 -16.25
N TRP A 262 12.15 23.27 -16.78
CA TRP A 262 13.19 24.03 -17.44
C TRP A 262 12.74 24.45 -18.85
N GLU A 263 12.80 25.74 -19.14
CA GLU A 263 12.54 26.27 -20.48
C GLU A 263 13.86 26.56 -21.19
N LYS A 264 14.28 25.64 -22.07
CA LYS A 264 15.58 25.68 -22.74
C LYS A 264 15.81 26.97 -23.52
N GLU A 265 14.80 27.44 -24.26
CA GLU A 265 14.91 28.62 -25.15
C GLU A 265 15.16 29.92 -24.36
N GLN A 266 14.61 30.02 -23.16
CA GLN A 266 14.72 31.21 -22.32
C GLN A 266 15.74 31.03 -21.18
N ASN A 267 16.39 29.87 -21.10
CA ASN A 267 17.39 29.51 -20.10
C ASN A 267 16.93 29.79 -18.65
N LYS A 268 15.68 29.43 -18.32
CA LYS A 268 15.08 29.71 -17.01
C LYS A 268 14.08 28.64 -16.58
N TRP A 269 13.85 28.58 -15.27
CA TRP A 269 12.76 27.79 -14.68
C TRP A 269 11.41 28.47 -14.92
N GLN A 270 10.42 27.69 -15.36
CA GLN A 270 9.04 28.10 -15.51
C GLN A 270 8.17 27.40 -14.49
N ASN A 271 7.28 28.14 -13.83
CA ASN A 271 6.29 27.59 -12.94
C ASN A 271 5.37 26.61 -13.68
N GLN A 272 5.03 25.50 -13.03
CA GLN A 272 4.09 24.51 -13.55
C GLN A 272 2.91 24.33 -12.62
N SER A 273 3.16 24.02 -11.35
CA SER A 273 2.10 23.77 -10.38
C SER A 273 2.57 24.07 -8.96
N ARG A 274 1.60 24.29 -8.07
CA ARG A 274 1.81 24.49 -6.65
C ARG A 274 0.83 23.65 -5.86
N LEU A 275 1.30 23.00 -4.79
CA LEU A 275 0.48 22.32 -3.81
C LEU A 275 0.74 22.97 -2.45
N THR A 276 -0.33 23.37 -1.76
CA THR A 276 -0.25 23.95 -0.42
C THR A 276 -1.07 23.10 0.55
N ASP A 277 -0.46 22.63 1.64
CA ASP A 277 -1.15 21.96 2.75
C ASP A 277 -1.07 22.82 4.02
N ILE A 278 -2.21 23.00 4.68
CA ILE A 278 -2.34 23.75 5.92
C ILE A 278 -2.72 22.78 7.02
N LEU A 279 -1.89 22.66 8.05
CA LEU A 279 -2.12 21.74 9.15
C LEU A 279 -2.87 22.41 10.31
N GLY A 280 -3.74 21.63 10.95
CA GLY A 280 -4.39 21.98 12.20
C GLY A 280 -3.50 21.72 13.42
N GLU A 281 -4.06 21.92 14.61
CA GLU A 281 -3.32 21.87 15.88
C GLU A 281 -2.62 20.54 16.17
N ASN A 282 -3.14 19.43 15.64
CA ASN A 282 -2.63 18.07 15.83
C ASN A 282 -1.80 17.57 14.62
N ASN A 283 -1.26 18.46 13.78
CA ASN A 283 -0.49 18.12 12.57
C ASN A 283 -1.28 17.34 11.50
N GLN A 284 -2.61 17.41 11.54
CA GLN A 284 -3.50 16.85 10.53
C GLN A 284 -3.84 17.90 9.48
N SER A 285 -3.88 17.52 8.20
CA SER A 285 -4.25 18.43 7.11
C SER A 285 -5.67 18.95 7.30
N THR A 286 -5.84 20.27 7.21
CA THR A 286 -7.14 20.97 7.27
C THR A 286 -7.55 21.53 5.92
N SER A 287 -6.57 21.83 5.06
CA SER A 287 -6.81 22.25 3.68
C SER A 287 -5.63 21.87 2.80
N ILE A 288 -5.90 21.20 1.68
CA ILE A 288 -4.90 20.93 0.63
C ILE A 288 -5.40 21.56 -0.66
N THR A 289 -4.64 22.51 -1.21
CA THR A 289 -4.95 23.21 -2.45
C THR A 289 -3.92 22.86 -3.50
N SER A 290 -4.39 22.38 -4.66
CA SER A 290 -3.57 22.18 -5.86
C SER A 290 -3.87 23.29 -6.85
N GLU A 291 -2.83 23.88 -7.42
CA GLU A 291 -2.92 24.99 -8.37
C GLU A 291 -2.04 24.72 -9.58
N ASN A 292 -2.50 25.14 -10.76
CA ASN A 292 -1.73 25.09 -12.00
C ASN A 292 -1.30 26.50 -12.40
N TRP A 293 -0.11 26.63 -12.98
CA TRP A 293 0.38 27.90 -13.49
C TRP A 293 -0.29 28.26 -14.81
N ASN A 294 -0.98 29.39 -14.87
CA ASN A 294 -1.50 29.95 -16.10
C ASN A 294 -0.46 30.87 -16.73
N LYS A 295 0.10 30.45 -17.87
CA LYS A 295 1.14 31.20 -18.59
C LYS A 295 0.65 32.56 -19.12
N LYS A 296 -0.64 32.71 -19.42
CA LYS A 296 -1.20 33.96 -19.98
C LYS A 296 -1.37 35.03 -18.91
N THR A 297 -1.91 34.66 -17.76
CA THR A 297 -2.15 35.59 -16.63
C THR A 297 -0.94 35.72 -15.71
N GLN A 298 0.03 34.80 -15.83
CA GLN A 298 1.18 34.68 -14.93
C GLN A 298 0.76 34.54 -13.45
N THR A 299 -0.28 33.75 -13.22
CA THR A 299 -0.81 33.46 -11.88
C THR A 299 -1.03 31.97 -11.70
N TYR A 300 -1.00 31.52 -10.44
CA TYR A 300 -1.48 30.19 -10.08
C TYR A 300 -3.01 30.21 -10.00
N GLU A 301 -3.65 29.24 -10.65
CA GLU A 301 -5.10 29.06 -10.65
C GLU A 301 -5.44 27.75 -9.94
N ILE A 302 -6.45 27.77 -9.06
CA ILE A 302 -6.86 26.60 -8.29
C ILE A 302 -7.39 25.51 -9.23
N TYR A 303 -6.75 24.35 -9.18
CA TYR A 303 -7.22 23.14 -9.83
C TYR A 303 -8.21 22.37 -8.94
N TYR A 304 -7.89 22.18 -7.66
CA TYR A 304 -8.85 21.71 -6.65
C TYR A 304 -8.42 22.13 -5.24
N THR A 305 -9.37 22.04 -4.31
CA THR A 305 -9.13 22.16 -2.87
C THR A 305 -9.84 21.04 -2.12
N ASN A 306 -9.12 20.40 -1.22
CA ASN A 306 -9.67 19.54 -0.18
C ASN A 306 -9.74 20.33 1.13
N LYS A 307 -10.83 20.24 1.87
CA LYS A 307 -10.95 20.76 3.24
C LYS A 307 -11.39 19.67 4.18
N TYR A 308 -10.84 19.69 5.39
CA TYR A 308 -11.07 18.70 6.42
C TYR A 308 -11.43 19.41 7.72
N ARG A 309 -12.50 18.97 8.36
CA ARG A 309 -12.91 19.46 9.67
C ARG A 309 -12.93 18.30 10.65
N TYR A 310 -12.32 18.53 11.81
CA TYR A 310 -12.19 17.54 12.87
C TYR A 310 -12.98 17.97 14.10
N ASN A 311 -13.41 17.01 14.91
CA ASN A 311 -13.96 17.30 16.23
C ASN A 311 -12.84 17.41 17.29
N LYS A 312 -13.23 17.64 18.56
CA LYS A 312 -12.32 17.74 19.71
C LYS A 312 -11.49 16.48 19.99
N ASN A 313 -11.93 15.31 19.50
CA ASN A 313 -11.22 14.04 19.63
C ASN A 313 -10.27 13.79 18.44
N ASN A 314 -10.10 14.79 17.55
CA ASN A 314 -9.33 14.68 16.32
C ASN A 314 -9.91 13.70 15.28
N GLU A 315 -11.20 13.41 15.35
CA GLU A 315 -11.91 12.57 14.37
C GLU A 315 -12.41 13.45 13.22
N LEU A 316 -12.21 13.01 11.97
CA LEU A 316 -12.69 13.73 10.78
C LEU A 316 -14.22 13.68 10.75
N ILE A 317 -14.88 14.82 10.91
CA ILE A 317 -16.36 14.93 10.90
C ILE A 317 -16.90 15.45 9.58
N GLU A 318 -16.07 16.09 8.77
CA GLU A 318 -16.45 16.55 7.45
C GLU A 318 -15.25 16.64 6.51
N TYR A 319 -15.44 16.16 5.29
CA TYR A 319 -14.52 16.30 4.17
C TYR A 319 -15.24 16.99 3.01
N LEU A 320 -14.56 17.94 2.39
CA LEU A 320 -15.06 18.68 1.24
C LEU A 320 -14.00 18.66 0.13
N PHE A 321 -14.38 18.18 -1.04
CA PHE A 321 -13.63 18.27 -2.28
C PHE A 321 -14.25 19.38 -3.14
N ILE A 322 -13.46 20.33 -3.60
CA ILE A 322 -13.90 21.45 -4.43
C ILE A 322 -13.06 21.46 -5.69
N LYS A 323 -13.69 21.26 -6.85
CA LYS A 323 -13.08 21.54 -8.14
C LYS A 323 -13.79 22.76 -8.75
N PRO A 324 -13.14 23.93 -8.80
CA PRO A 324 -13.78 25.17 -9.27
C PRO A 324 -14.45 24.97 -10.63
N ASN A 325 -15.69 25.44 -10.77
CA ASN A 325 -16.48 25.37 -12.00
C ASN A 325 -16.74 23.95 -12.55
N GLU A 326 -16.64 22.91 -11.73
CA GLU A 326 -16.96 21.54 -12.15
C GLU A 326 -17.86 20.84 -11.13
N GLU A 327 -17.25 20.16 -10.17
CA GLU A 327 -17.89 19.27 -9.22
C GLU A 327 -17.32 19.51 -7.82
N GLU A 328 -18.21 19.45 -6.84
CA GLU A 328 -17.86 19.40 -5.44
C GLU A 328 -18.41 18.12 -4.81
N GLY A 329 -17.63 17.53 -3.91
CA GLY A 329 -18.01 16.38 -3.11
C GLY A 329 -17.98 16.72 -1.64
N ARG A 330 -18.95 16.27 -0.86
CA ARG A 330 -18.99 16.46 0.60
C ARG A 330 -19.26 15.14 1.28
N SER A 331 -18.51 14.82 2.33
CA SER A 331 -18.75 13.67 3.19
C SER A 331 -18.88 14.13 4.64
N ILE A 332 -19.91 13.64 5.32
CA ILE A 332 -20.17 13.91 6.74
C ILE A 332 -20.04 12.60 7.50
N PHE A 333 -19.27 12.61 8.59
CA PHE A 333 -18.97 11.43 9.39
C PHE A 333 -19.56 11.56 10.80
N GLU A 334 -20.20 10.50 11.28
CA GLU A 334 -20.80 10.43 12.61
C GLU A 334 -20.16 9.29 13.40
N TYR A 335 -19.76 9.58 14.64
CA TYR A 335 -19.06 8.65 15.54
C TYR A 335 -19.89 8.40 16.80
N ASP A 336 -19.67 7.25 17.45
CA ASP A 336 -20.13 7.04 18.82
C ASP A 336 -19.26 7.79 19.85
N SER A 337 -19.64 7.71 21.12
CA SER A 337 -18.90 8.36 22.21
C SER A 337 -17.47 7.83 22.44
N GLU A 338 -17.12 6.66 21.87
CA GLU A 338 -15.80 6.04 22.00
C GLU A 338 -14.90 6.32 20.79
N GLY A 339 -15.41 7.01 19.76
CA GLY A 339 -14.71 7.35 18.53
C GLY A 339 -14.80 6.30 17.43
N ASN A 340 -15.83 5.46 17.44
CA ASN A 340 -16.10 4.49 16.38
C ASN A 340 -17.01 5.10 15.31
N LEU A 341 -16.61 5.07 14.04
CA LEU A 341 -17.38 5.59 12.92
C LEU A 341 -18.65 4.76 12.72
N LEU A 342 -19.80 5.37 12.98
CA LEU A 342 -21.11 4.75 12.82
C LEU A 342 -21.68 4.97 11.41
N LYS A 343 -21.44 6.14 10.84
CA LYS A 343 -22.10 6.54 9.60
C LYS A 343 -21.27 7.52 8.78
N GLU A 344 -21.35 7.39 7.47
CA GLU A 344 -20.84 8.37 6.51
C GLU A 344 -21.96 8.70 5.51
N THR A 345 -22.24 9.98 5.31
CA THR A 345 -23.19 10.45 4.29
C THR A 345 -22.45 11.27 3.25
N ARG A 346 -22.59 10.90 1.98
CA ARG A 346 -21.91 11.53 0.84
C ARG A 346 -22.88 12.33 -0.01
N TYR A 347 -22.40 13.47 -0.49
CA TYR A 347 -23.13 14.39 -1.34
C TYR A 347 -22.25 14.85 -2.49
N LYS A 348 -22.91 15.25 -3.58
CA LYS A 348 -22.30 15.86 -4.75
C LYS A 348 -23.06 17.14 -5.10
N ARG A 349 -22.32 18.14 -5.56
CA ARG A 349 -22.88 19.38 -6.12
C ARG A 349 -22.18 19.67 -7.43
N THR A 350 -22.93 20.07 -8.44
CA THR A 350 -22.41 20.47 -9.76
C THR A 350 -22.87 21.88 -10.10
N LEU A 351 -22.25 22.48 -11.11
CA LEU A 351 -22.71 23.77 -11.66
C LEU A 351 -24.19 23.77 -12.07
N SER A 352 -24.69 22.64 -12.58
CA SER A 352 -26.08 22.51 -13.06
C SER A 352 -27.10 22.39 -11.94
N THR A 353 -26.74 21.76 -10.81
CA THR A 353 -27.66 21.51 -9.70
C THR A 353 -27.61 22.61 -8.65
N GLN A 354 -26.43 23.20 -8.41
CA GLN A 354 -26.13 24.25 -7.41
C GLN A 354 -26.51 23.92 -5.94
N GLU A 355 -27.23 22.81 -5.72
CA GLU A 355 -27.61 22.26 -4.43
C GLU A 355 -26.87 20.95 -4.15
N TRP A 356 -26.68 20.62 -2.88
CA TRP A 356 -26.08 19.36 -2.46
C TRP A 356 -27.07 18.21 -2.68
N GLN A 357 -26.73 17.30 -3.58
CA GLN A 357 -27.49 16.10 -3.85
C GLN A 357 -26.86 14.92 -3.10
N PRO A 358 -27.62 14.17 -2.28
CA PRO A 358 -27.09 12.96 -1.63
C PRO A 358 -26.73 11.91 -2.68
N THR A 359 -25.66 11.15 -2.44
CA THR A 359 -25.19 10.09 -3.35
C THR A 359 -25.15 8.73 -2.67
N ASP A 360 -24.51 8.65 -1.50
CA ASP A 360 -24.29 7.39 -0.80
C ASP A 360 -24.43 7.56 0.71
N LEU A 361 -24.86 6.48 1.36
CA LEU A 361 -24.93 6.37 2.79
C LEU A 361 -24.22 5.07 3.20
N ILE A 362 -23.26 5.17 4.11
CA ILE A 362 -22.58 4.01 4.69
C ILE A 362 -22.98 3.93 6.17
N GLU A 363 -23.47 2.77 6.59
CA GLU A 363 -23.84 2.46 7.98
C GLU A 363 -22.97 1.33 8.50
N ASN A 364 -22.35 1.55 9.66
CA ASN A 364 -21.53 0.59 10.36
C ASN A 364 -22.23 0.13 11.63
N THR A 365 -22.28 -1.18 11.85
CA THR A 365 -22.70 -1.78 13.11
C THR A 365 -21.47 -2.36 13.79
N LEU A 366 -21.24 -1.97 15.03
CA LEU A 366 -20.09 -2.40 15.81
C LEU A 366 -20.34 -3.78 16.42
N SER A 367 -19.25 -4.49 16.66
CA SER A 367 -19.19 -5.66 17.53
C SER A 367 -18.87 -5.23 18.96
N SER A 368 -19.08 -6.12 19.92
CA SER A 368 -18.59 -5.93 21.29
C SER A 368 -17.07 -6.17 21.43
N ILE A 369 -16.41 -6.61 20.36
CA ILE A 369 -14.98 -6.96 20.32
C ILE A 369 -14.14 -5.71 20.04
N LEU A 370 -13.05 -5.51 20.76
CA LEU A 370 -12.06 -4.47 20.43
C LEU A 370 -11.23 -4.90 19.23
N PHE A 371 -10.91 -3.95 18.35
CA PHE A 371 -10.15 -4.19 17.13
C PHE A 371 -8.75 -4.74 17.43
N GLU A 372 -8.12 -4.29 18.52
CA GLU A 372 -6.80 -4.77 18.95
C GLU A 372 -6.79 -6.23 19.42
N ASP A 373 -7.96 -6.78 19.81
CA ASP A 373 -8.11 -8.18 20.23
C ASP A 373 -8.33 -9.14 19.04
N ILE A 374 -8.44 -8.62 17.81
CA ILE A 374 -8.70 -9.41 16.61
C ILE A 374 -7.39 -9.92 16.01
N LEU A 375 -7.29 -11.24 15.90
CA LEU A 375 -6.32 -11.94 15.07
C LEU A 375 -6.84 -12.03 13.63
N ASP A 376 -6.33 -11.16 12.76
CA ASP A 376 -6.57 -11.19 11.32
C ASP A 376 -5.27 -11.49 10.55
N LYS A 377 -4.82 -12.76 10.62
CA LYS A 377 -3.56 -13.17 9.98
C LYS A 377 -3.64 -13.20 8.45
N GLY A 378 -4.84 -13.29 7.90
CA GLY A 378 -5.14 -13.27 6.48
C GLY A 378 -5.45 -11.88 5.93
N PHE A 379 -5.40 -10.82 6.75
CA PHE A 379 -5.70 -9.44 6.35
C PHE A 379 -7.08 -9.24 5.70
N LEU A 380 -8.09 -10.01 6.12
CA LEU A 380 -9.46 -9.91 5.62
C LEU A 380 -10.06 -8.52 5.87
N SER A 381 -9.70 -7.90 6.99
CA SER A 381 -10.18 -6.59 7.43
C SER A 381 -9.68 -5.41 6.60
N ASN A 382 -8.66 -5.60 5.75
CA ASN A 382 -8.18 -4.56 4.81
C ASN A 382 -9.29 -4.09 3.86
N SER A 383 -10.30 -4.92 3.61
CA SER A 383 -11.47 -4.60 2.78
C SER A 383 -12.49 -3.67 3.46
N ALA A 384 -12.38 -3.43 4.77
CA ALA A 384 -13.33 -2.64 5.56
C ALA A 384 -12.69 -1.49 6.35
N GLY A 385 -11.36 -1.53 6.52
CA GLY A 385 -10.60 -0.53 7.26
C GLY A 385 -10.86 -0.58 8.77
N ARG A 386 -9.90 -0.08 9.55
CA ARG A 386 -10.10 0.21 10.96
C ARG A 386 -11.00 1.46 11.06
N ILE A 387 -12.23 1.27 11.51
CA ILE A 387 -13.22 2.36 11.64
C ILE A 387 -13.30 2.94 13.06
N GLY A 388 -12.41 2.53 13.96
CA GLY A 388 -12.41 2.96 15.36
C GLY A 388 -11.64 2.00 16.28
N LYS A 389 -12.11 1.91 17.53
CA LYS A 389 -11.64 0.99 18.57
C LYS A 389 -12.32 -0.37 18.51
N LYS A 390 -13.59 -0.43 18.09
CA LYS A 390 -14.39 -1.66 18.02
C LYS A 390 -14.31 -2.30 16.63
N ALA A 391 -14.44 -3.63 16.61
CA ALA A 391 -14.60 -4.39 15.39
C ALA A 391 -15.95 -4.09 14.72
N LEU A 392 -16.04 -4.31 13.41
CA LEU A 392 -17.30 -4.29 12.68
C LEU A 392 -18.03 -5.62 12.86
N SER A 393 -19.34 -5.61 13.10
CA SER A 393 -20.20 -6.79 12.92
C SER A 393 -20.90 -6.77 11.57
N LYS A 394 -21.22 -5.56 11.06
CA LYS A 394 -21.89 -5.35 9.78
C LYS A 394 -21.56 -3.99 9.20
N GLN A 395 -21.51 -3.91 7.87
CA GLN A 395 -21.49 -2.66 7.13
C GLN A 395 -22.57 -2.72 6.05
N LYS A 396 -23.29 -1.62 5.82
CA LYS A 396 -24.22 -1.46 4.70
C LYS A 396 -23.86 -0.21 3.92
N ILE A 397 -23.97 -0.30 2.60
CA ILE A 397 -23.79 0.82 1.68
C ILE A 397 -25.08 0.97 0.91
N TYR A 398 -25.64 2.17 0.90
CA TYR A 398 -26.84 2.53 0.15
C TYR A 398 -26.47 3.59 -0.88
N ARG A 399 -27.14 3.54 -2.03
CA ARG A 399 -27.05 4.57 -3.06
C ARG A 399 -28.36 5.34 -3.12
N TYR A 400 -28.27 6.65 -3.24
CA TYR A 400 -29.42 7.51 -3.43
C TYR A 400 -29.84 7.51 -4.91
N ILE A 401 -31.05 7.02 -5.19
CA ILE A 401 -31.65 6.99 -6.52
C ILE A 401 -33.12 7.39 -6.37
N ASP A 402 -33.58 8.29 -7.25
CA ASP A 402 -35.00 8.70 -7.36
C ASP A 402 -35.66 9.04 -6.01
N GLY A 403 -34.96 9.82 -5.19
CA GLY A 403 -35.47 10.31 -3.92
C GLY A 403 -35.32 9.36 -2.73
N LYS A 404 -34.68 8.19 -2.90
CA LYS A 404 -34.58 7.16 -1.84
C LYS A 404 -33.21 6.51 -1.78
N TYR A 405 -32.78 6.12 -0.58
CA TYR A 405 -31.60 5.29 -0.38
C TYR A 405 -31.95 3.82 -0.61
N LEU A 406 -31.34 3.21 -1.62
CA LEU A 406 -31.49 1.80 -1.98
C LEU A 406 -30.23 1.04 -1.55
N LEU A 407 -30.41 -0.10 -0.89
CA LEU A 407 -29.29 -0.92 -0.41
C LEU A 407 -28.47 -1.43 -1.61
N TYR A 408 -27.22 -1.00 -1.70
CA TYR A 408 -26.31 -1.34 -2.77
C TYR A 408 -25.42 -2.53 -2.40
N SER A 409 -24.91 -2.58 -1.17
CA SER A 409 -24.18 -3.74 -0.69
C SER A 409 -24.20 -3.84 0.84
N HIS A 410 -23.88 -5.03 1.35
CA HIS A 410 -23.60 -5.19 2.76
C HIS A 410 -22.53 -6.25 3.02
N LYS A 411 -21.77 -6.03 4.09
CA LYS A 411 -20.78 -6.95 4.64
C LYS A 411 -21.21 -7.42 6.01
N LYS A 412 -21.00 -8.69 6.33
CA LYS A 412 -21.15 -9.27 7.68
C LYS A 412 -19.86 -9.93 8.10
N PHE A 413 -19.42 -9.64 9.32
CA PHE A 413 -18.16 -10.11 9.87
C PHE A 413 -18.43 -11.16 10.95
N TYR A 414 -17.68 -12.25 10.91
CA TYR A 414 -17.87 -13.38 11.81
C TYR A 414 -16.60 -13.62 12.62
N TYR A 415 -16.76 -13.78 13.94
CA TYR A 415 -15.65 -13.92 14.87
C TYR A 415 -15.83 -15.14 15.77
N SER A 416 -14.72 -15.82 16.06
CA SER A 416 -14.66 -16.90 17.05
C SER A 416 -13.72 -16.54 18.19
N LYS A 417 -14.08 -16.92 19.41
CA LYS A 417 -13.20 -16.83 20.58
C LYS A 417 -12.02 -17.78 20.41
N ARG A 418 -10.84 -17.35 20.84
CA ARG A 418 -9.60 -18.14 20.84
C ARG A 418 -9.21 -18.65 22.21
#